data_AF-A4S7M9-F1
#
_entry.id   AF-A4S7M9-F1
#
_cell.length_a   1.000
_cell.length_b   1.000
_cell.length_c   1.000
_cell.angle_alpha   90.00
_cell.angle_beta   90.00
_cell.angle_gamma   90.00
#
_symmetry.space_group_name_H-M   'P 1'
#
loop_
_entity.id
_entity.type
_entity.pdbx_description
1 polymer ?
#
loop_
_entity_poly.entity_id
_entity_poly.type
_entity_poly.pdbx_seq_one_letter_code
_entity_poly.pdbx_strand_id
1 'polypeptide(L)'
;LYLSSILSARSKPSLARRGARARPTSSVPHTSTRRSMRAATSPRVRAALRPSTRLSRVRTSRATHTRAEPSKSEEKASKDAQDEDDAFAIDLSVDVEKEFKRGLEFGNTEVRARFRPEAISEVDRGLPIADSLVAVSAQVLVAVAALSAGNIPSWLAPIGPRWRGLAYLLPAIVHGAKLASVWVVGGLAGKAYERKAFDGTFREAMRRTVSGGCFAVGLLIFITQIEVAHKFHELGLGDPVLESSPEGDLVINGALSELLVDIFSEAGALLTWRAIRWNTSPTDPASLLEEEE
;
A
#
# COMPACT_ATOMS: atom_id res chain seq x y z
N LEU A 1 -37.72 20.41 44.88
CA LEU A 1 -38.65 19.80 43.91
C LEU A 1 -38.05 18.46 43.49
N TYR A 2 -38.20 17.47 44.39
CA TYR A 2 -38.96 16.22 44.21
C TYR A 2 -38.17 15.19 43.36
N LEU A 3 -37.47 14.21 44.00
CA LEU A 3 -38.00 12.92 44.54
C LEU A 3 -38.65 12.10 43.42
N SER A 4 -38.41 10.81 43.19
CA SER A 4 -37.93 9.69 44.02
C SER A 4 -37.82 8.47 43.08
N SER A 5 -36.82 7.58 43.21
CA SER A 5 -36.89 6.31 43.98
C SER A 5 -37.86 5.28 43.35
N ILE A 6 -37.49 4.05 42.98
CA ILE A 6 -37.32 2.83 43.84
C ILE A 6 -37.21 1.64 42.85
N LEU A 7 -36.20 0.74 42.91
CA LEU A 7 -35.97 -0.38 43.84
C LEU A 7 -36.89 -1.62 43.64
N SER A 8 -36.26 -2.79 43.76
CA SER A 8 -36.83 -4.15 43.99
C SER A 8 -37.19 -4.93 42.71
N ALA A 9 -36.67 -6.15 42.47
CA ALA A 9 -36.70 -7.26 43.41
C ALA A 9 -35.49 -8.21 43.32
N ARG A 10 -35.03 -8.60 44.51
CA ARG A 10 -34.31 -9.85 44.80
C ARG A 10 -35.23 -11.05 44.56
N SER A 11 -34.70 -12.14 44.00
CA SER A 11 -34.96 -13.49 44.51
C SER A 11 -33.79 -14.41 44.18
N LYS A 12 -33.44 -15.23 45.17
CA LYS A 12 -32.26 -16.10 45.25
C LYS A 12 -32.72 -17.58 45.08
N PRO A 13 -31.81 -18.58 45.12
CA PRO A 13 -31.86 -19.79 44.30
C PRO A 13 -32.56 -20.97 44.99
N SER A 14 -32.91 -22.01 44.23
CA SER A 14 -33.24 -23.33 44.77
C SER A 14 -32.29 -24.42 44.24
N LEU A 15 -31.60 -25.03 45.20
CA LEU A 15 -30.94 -26.32 45.12
C LEU A 15 -31.98 -27.44 45.14
N ALA A 16 -31.80 -28.48 44.32
CA ALA A 16 -31.94 -29.89 44.73
C ALA A 16 -31.63 -30.82 43.54
N ARG A 17 -31.16 -32.07 43.64
CA ARG A 17 -30.36 -32.87 44.59
C ARG A 17 -30.47 -34.33 44.07
N ARG A 18 -29.35 -35.09 44.07
CA ARG A 18 -29.22 -36.56 43.90
C ARG A 18 -29.58 -37.10 42.51
N GLY A 19 -28.93 -38.10 41.93
CA GLY A 19 -28.14 -39.29 42.32
C GLY A 19 -28.40 -40.30 41.17
N ALA A 20 -27.64 -41.33 40.81
CA ALA A 20 -26.56 -42.08 41.41
C ALA A 20 -25.83 -42.89 40.30
N ARG A 21 -24.65 -43.42 40.66
CA ARG A 21 -23.81 -44.47 40.04
C ARG A 21 -24.51 -45.50 39.12
N ALA A 22 -23.81 -45.92 38.05
CA ALA A 22 -23.12 -47.23 37.97
C ALA A 22 -22.33 -47.42 36.64
N ARG A 23 -21.11 -47.97 36.75
CA ARG A 23 -20.23 -48.60 35.71
C ARG A 23 -20.55 -50.12 35.68
N PRO A 24 -19.84 -51.00 34.94
CA PRO A 24 -19.27 -51.01 33.57
C PRO A 24 -19.63 -52.34 32.81
N THR A 25 -19.12 -52.55 31.58
CA THR A 25 -18.63 -53.85 30.96
C THR A 25 -18.53 -53.67 29.43
N SER A 26 -17.32 -53.52 28.89
CA SER A 26 -16.46 -54.55 28.26
C SER A 26 -16.95 -55.07 26.89
N SER A 27 -16.22 -54.75 25.83
CA SER A 27 -15.50 -55.75 25.01
C SER A 27 -14.71 -55.08 23.88
N VAL A 28 -13.46 -55.53 23.76
CA VAL A 28 -12.52 -55.36 22.64
C VAL A 28 -12.75 -56.56 21.71
N PRO A 29 -12.50 -56.44 20.39
CA PRO A 29 -11.34 -57.17 19.87
C PRO A 29 -10.47 -56.34 18.94
N HIS A 30 -9.17 -56.66 19.03
CA HIS A 30 -8.10 -56.26 18.13
C HIS A 30 -8.26 -56.87 16.73
N THR A 31 -7.86 -56.12 15.70
CA THR A 31 -7.22 -56.72 14.53
C THR A 31 -6.01 -55.89 14.11
N SER A 32 -4.85 -56.50 14.32
CA SER A 32 -3.56 -56.10 13.77
C SER A 32 -3.53 -56.41 12.27
N THR A 33 -3.09 -55.47 11.44
CA THR A 33 -2.37 -55.83 10.20
C THR A 33 -1.25 -54.83 9.97
N ARG A 34 -0.04 -55.36 10.10
CA ARG A 34 1.25 -54.72 9.91
C ARG A 34 1.75 -55.11 8.51
N ARG A 35 2.06 -54.14 7.65
CA ARG A 35 2.94 -54.29 6.47
C ARG A 35 3.41 -52.88 6.08
N SER A 36 4.59 -52.43 6.49
CA SER A 36 5.94 -52.77 6.01
C SER A 36 6.24 -52.33 4.58
N MET A 37 6.99 -51.22 4.51
CA MET A 37 8.04 -50.84 3.55
C MET A 37 7.74 -50.76 2.05
N ARG A 38 7.91 -49.56 1.51
CA ARG A 38 9.00 -49.31 0.54
C ARG A 38 9.38 -47.83 0.49
N ALA A 39 10.67 -47.58 0.74
CA ALA A 39 11.38 -46.40 0.30
C ALA A 39 11.56 -46.42 -1.22
N ALA A 40 11.45 -45.26 -1.85
CA ALA A 40 12.04 -44.95 -3.15
C ALA A 40 12.37 -43.45 -3.14
N THR A 41 13.58 -43.06 -2.75
CA THR A 41 14.67 -42.67 -3.67
C THR A 41 14.21 -41.83 -4.87
N SER A 42 14.54 -40.54 -4.76
CA SER A 42 14.62 -39.52 -5.81
C SER A 42 15.27 -40.01 -7.11
N PRO A 43 15.00 -39.31 -8.22
CA PRO A 43 16.07 -38.89 -9.10
C PRO A 43 16.18 -37.36 -9.12
N ARG A 44 17.34 -36.89 -8.67
CA ARG A 44 17.94 -35.61 -9.05
C ARG A 44 18.02 -35.56 -10.58
N VAL A 45 17.28 -34.65 -11.20
CA VAL A 45 17.65 -34.15 -12.53
C VAL A 45 18.32 -32.80 -12.33
N ARG A 46 19.65 -32.84 -12.41
CA ARG A 46 20.52 -31.68 -12.51
C ARG A 46 20.39 -31.17 -13.95
N ALA A 47 19.55 -30.16 -14.18
CA ALA A 47 19.55 -29.41 -15.43
C ALA A 47 20.35 -28.13 -15.21
N ALA A 48 21.44 -28.02 -15.96
CA ALA A 48 22.42 -26.96 -15.87
C ALA A 48 21.87 -25.59 -16.31
N LEU A 49 22.35 -24.58 -15.61
CA LEU A 49 22.46 -23.16 -15.99
C LEU A 49 22.21 -22.83 -17.47
N ARG A 50 21.16 -22.05 -17.72
CA ARG A 50 21.15 -21.02 -18.77
C ARG A 50 20.36 -19.80 -18.27
N PRO A 51 20.96 -18.62 -18.10
CA PRO A 51 20.19 -17.39 -17.96
C PRO A 51 19.60 -17.07 -19.34
N SER A 52 18.33 -17.37 -19.54
CA SER A 52 17.58 -16.89 -20.70
C SER A 52 17.11 -15.47 -20.42
N THR A 53 18.02 -14.50 -20.54
CA THR A 53 17.65 -13.09 -20.71
C THR A 53 17.09 -12.92 -22.12
N ARG A 54 15.83 -13.34 -22.33
CA ARG A 54 15.03 -12.88 -23.47
C ARG A 54 14.18 -11.72 -23.01
N LEU A 55 14.75 -10.53 -23.08
CA LEU A 55 13.96 -9.31 -23.19
C LEU A 55 13.13 -9.46 -24.47
N SER A 56 11.81 -9.48 -24.31
CA SER A 56 10.86 -9.42 -25.42
C SER A 56 11.07 -8.08 -26.14
N ARG A 57 11.82 -8.14 -27.24
CA ARG A 57 11.95 -7.03 -28.18
C ARG A 57 10.55 -6.79 -28.75
N VAL A 58 9.88 -5.73 -28.29
CA VAL A 58 8.66 -5.19 -28.87
C VAL A 58 8.91 -5.01 -30.37
N ARG A 59 8.27 -5.87 -31.15
CA ARG A 59 8.38 -5.92 -32.60
C ARG A 59 7.31 -4.98 -33.13
N THR A 60 7.67 -3.71 -33.36
CA THR A 60 6.77 -2.81 -34.08
C THR A 60 6.65 -3.30 -35.52
N SER A 61 5.44 -3.69 -35.89
CA SER A 61 5.08 -4.14 -37.23
C SER A 61 5.27 -2.99 -38.21
N ARG A 62 6.40 -2.95 -38.90
CA ARG A 62 6.62 -2.07 -40.06
C ARG A 62 5.80 -2.62 -41.22
N ALA A 63 4.57 -2.11 -41.38
CA ALA A 63 3.78 -2.34 -42.57
C ALA A 63 4.50 -1.70 -43.77
N THR A 64 4.99 -2.53 -44.69
CA THR A 64 5.49 -2.11 -45.99
C THR A 64 4.30 -1.69 -46.84
N HIS A 65 4.17 -0.40 -47.12
CA HIS A 65 3.27 0.14 -48.14
C HIS A 65 3.62 -0.45 -49.51
N THR A 66 2.83 -1.41 -49.98
CA THR A 66 2.71 -1.69 -51.41
C THR A 66 1.89 -0.58 -52.04
N ARG A 67 2.57 0.20 -52.88
CA ARG A 67 2.06 1.25 -53.75
C ARG A 67 1.00 0.70 -54.72
N ALA A 68 -0.21 1.25 -54.67
CA ALA A 68 -1.18 1.22 -55.76
C ALA A 68 -1.75 2.64 -55.92
N GLU A 69 -1.73 3.14 -57.15
CA GLU A 69 -2.15 4.49 -57.56
C GLU A 69 -3.69 4.66 -57.52
N PRO A 70 -4.20 5.90 -57.45
CA PRO A 70 -5.54 6.20 -56.96
C PRO A 70 -6.59 6.32 -58.07
N SER A 71 -7.79 5.81 -57.83
CA SER A 71 -8.99 6.20 -58.59
C SER A 71 -9.68 7.38 -57.91
N LYS A 72 -9.79 8.48 -58.67
CA LYS A 72 -10.46 9.74 -58.34
C LYS A 72 -11.94 9.54 -58.00
N SER A 73 -12.31 9.74 -56.73
CA SER A 73 -13.62 10.27 -56.31
C SER A 73 -13.77 10.17 -54.79
N GLU A 74 -13.18 11.08 -54.02
CA GLU A 74 -13.57 11.36 -52.62
C GLU A 74 -12.82 12.59 -52.07
N GLU A 75 -12.85 13.68 -52.83
CA GLU A 75 -12.27 14.96 -52.46
C GLU A 75 -13.36 15.83 -51.82
N LYS A 76 -13.69 15.63 -50.52
CA LYS A 76 -14.28 16.66 -49.62
C LYS A 76 -14.65 16.25 -48.17
N ALA A 77 -14.03 15.24 -47.57
CA ALA A 77 -14.39 14.86 -46.18
C ALA A 77 -13.20 14.50 -45.26
N SER A 78 -12.01 15.02 -45.50
CA SER A 78 -10.82 14.68 -44.71
C SER A 78 -9.90 15.87 -44.43
N LYS A 79 -10.47 16.99 -43.95
CA LYS A 79 -9.67 18.14 -43.47
C LYS A 79 -9.75 18.41 -41.96
N ASP A 80 -10.58 17.67 -41.21
CA ASP A 80 -10.78 17.90 -39.77
C ASP A 80 -10.38 16.69 -38.89
N ALA A 81 -9.73 15.66 -39.45
CA ALA A 81 -9.42 14.41 -38.74
C ALA A 81 -7.92 14.06 -38.74
N GLN A 82 -7.03 15.03 -38.98
CA GLN A 82 -5.60 14.76 -39.17
C GLN A 82 -4.67 15.64 -38.32
N ASP A 83 -5.21 16.32 -37.30
CA ASP A 83 -4.44 17.22 -36.42
C ASP A 83 -4.26 16.70 -34.98
N GLU A 84 -4.79 15.52 -34.61
CA GLU A 84 -4.68 15.01 -33.22
C GLU A 84 -3.66 13.86 -33.00
N ASP A 85 -3.13 13.25 -34.07
CA ASP A 85 -2.19 12.12 -33.92
C ASP A 85 -0.71 12.54 -33.79
N ASP A 86 -0.37 13.82 -34.00
CA ASP A 86 1.01 14.33 -33.96
C ASP A 86 1.43 14.93 -32.60
N ALA A 87 0.53 14.98 -31.60
CA ALA A 87 0.82 15.60 -30.30
C ALA A 87 1.79 14.79 -29.39
N PHE A 88 2.15 13.56 -29.78
CA PHE A 88 3.11 12.70 -29.07
C PHE A 88 4.28 12.23 -29.95
N ALA A 89 4.58 12.95 -31.04
CA ALA A 89 5.85 12.78 -31.72
C ALA A 89 6.98 13.20 -30.76
N ILE A 90 7.69 12.23 -30.19
CA ILE A 90 8.94 12.49 -29.45
C ILE A 90 9.86 13.23 -30.41
N ASP A 91 10.12 14.51 -30.11
CA ASP A 91 10.99 15.34 -30.91
C ASP A 91 12.42 14.75 -30.90
N LEU A 92 12.76 14.01 -31.96
CA LEU A 92 14.05 13.37 -32.16
C LEU A 92 15.17 14.40 -32.44
N SER A 93 14.85 15.71 -32.49
CA SER A 93 15.85 16.78 -32.54
C SER A 93 16.42 17.15 -31.16
N VAL A 94 15.86 16.58 -30.09
CA VAL A 94 16.40 16.69 -28.74
C VAL A 94 17.73 15.95 -28.67
N ASP A 95 18.80 16.70 -28.40
CA ASP A 95 20.11 16.13 -28.09
C ASP A 95 20.01 15.30 -26.79
N VAL A 96 19.80 14.00 -26.96
CA VAL A 96 19.57 13.03 -25.88
C VAL A 96 20.73 13.05 -24.88
N GLU A 97 21.96 13.31 -25.34
CA GLU A 97 23.12 13.38 -24.46
C GLU A 97 23.07 14.64 -23.57
N LYS A 98 22.63 15.76 -24.13
CA LYS A 98 22.48 17.02 -23.39
C LYS A 98 21.35 16.95 -22.37
N GLU A 99 20.19 16.40 -22.73
CA GLU A 99 19.08 16.22 -21.79
C GLU A 99 19.41 15.17 -20.71
N PHE A 100 20.14 14.11 -21.06
CA PHE A 100 20.64 13.16 -20.07
C PHE A 100 21.59 13.82 -19.06
N LYS A 101 22.56 14.61 -19.52
CA LYS A 101 23.47 15.38 -18.62
C LYS A 101 22.70 16.34 -17.73
N ARG A 102 21.74 17.08 -18.29
CA ARG A 102 20.86 17.98 -17.54
C ARG A 102 20.07 17.23 -16.46
N GLY A 103 19.51 16.07 -16.79
CA GLY A 103 18.82 15.21 -15.83
C GLY A 103 19.74 14.71 -14.73
N LEU A 104 20.98 14.34 -15.07
CA LEU A 104 21.98 13.88 -14.12
C LEU A 104 22.42 15.00 -13.15
N GLU A 105 22.62 16.21 -13.66
CA GLU A 105 22.92 17.41 -12.87
C GLU A 105 21.77 17.72 -11.91
N PHE A 106 20.53 17.78 -12.42
CA PHE A 106 19.34 17.98 -11.59
C PHE A 106 19.18 16.91 -10.52
N GLY A 107 19.42 15.63 -10.86
CA GLY A 107 19.39 14.54 -9.89
C GLY A 107 20.42 14.73 -8.78
N ASN A 108 21.64 15.14 -9.13
CA ASN A 108 22.74 15.33 -8.19
C ASN A 108 22.55 16.57 -7.29
N THR A 109 21.99 17.65 -7.82
CA THR A 109 21.84 18.91 -7.08
C THR A 109 20.52 18.98 -6.31
N GLU A 110 19.39 18.67 -6.96
CA GLU A 110 18.05 18.95 -6.44
C GLU A 110 17.36 17.74 -5.82
N VAL A 111 17.57 16.53 -6.38
CA VAL A 111 16.92 15.32 -5.86
C VAL A 111 17.71 14.76 -4.69
N ARG A 112 19.03 14.60 -4.85
CA ARG A 112 19.89 14.01 -3.83
C ARG A 112 19.88 14.81 -2.53
N ALA A 113 19.74 16.13 -2.59
CA ALA A 113 19.67 16.99 -1.40
C ALA A 113 18.47 16.67 -0.50
N ARG A 114 17.34 16.23 -1.07
CA ARG A 114 16.10 15.93 -0.33
C ARG A 114 16.19 14.71 0.58
N PHE A 115 17.14 13.82 0.31
CA PHE A 115 17.33 12.56 1.04
C PHE A 115 18.54 12.60 1.97
N ARG A 116 19.15 13.77 2.19
CA ARG A 116 20.21 13.92 3.19
C ARG A 116 19.62 14.20 4.57
N PRO A 117 20.34 13.87 5.66
CA PRO A 117 19.90 14.18 7.02
C PRO A 117 19.57 15.68 7.22
N GLU A 118 20.30 16.56 6.54
CA GLU A 118 20.10 18.01 6.62
C GLU A 118 18.78 18.50 5.98
N ALA A 119 18.06 17.64 5.25
CA ALA A 119 16.75 17.97 4.68
C ALA A 119 15.64 18.04 5.74
N ILE A 120 15.83 17.41 6.90
CA ILE A 120 14.89 17.46 8.01
C ILE A 120 15.21 18.70 8.85
N SER A 121 14.19 19.49 9.17
CA SER A 121 14.32 20.68 10.01
C SER A 121 14.93 20.34 11.38
N GLU A 122 15.92 21.12 11.80
CA GLU A 122 16.52 20.97 13.14
C GLU A 122 15.54 21.33 14.26
N VAL A 123 14.59 22.23 13.97
CA VAL A 123 13.56 22.68 14.92
C VAL A 123 12.60 21.53 15.26
N ASP A 124 12.40 20.60 14.32
CA ASP A 124 11.39 19.54 14.45
C ASP A 124 11.88 18.21 13.87
N ARG A 125 12.94 17.69 14.48
CA ARG A 125 13.52 16.38 14.12
C ARG A 125 12.57 15.20 14.37
N GLY A 126 11.55 15.39 15.21
CA GLY A 126 10.61 14.35 15.61
C GLY A 126 9.46 14.12 14.62
N LEU A 127 9.24 15.02 13.66
CA LEU A 127 8.08 14.91 12.78
C LEU A 127 8.02 13.64 11.92
N PRO A 128 9.10 13.15 11.29
CA PRO A 128 9.05 11.90 10.54
C PRO A 128 8.59 10.71 11.42
N ILE A 129 9.00 10.71 12.70
CA ILE A 129 8.61 9.68 13.66
C ILE A 129 7.13 9.83 14.01
N ALA A 130 6.66 11.05 14.27
CA ALA A 130 5.26 11.31 14.57
C ALA A 130 4.35 10.93 13.39
N ASP A 131 4.72 11.31 12.17
CA ASP A 131 4.00 10.92 10.96
C ASP A 131 3.96 9.40 10.79
N SER A 132 5.07 8.70 11.08
CA SER A 132 5.12 7.24 11.03
C SER A 132 4.16 6.61 12.03
N LEU A 133 4.09 7.14 13.26
CA LEU A 133 3.16 6.66 14.28
C LEU A 133 1.70 6.91 13.89
N VAL A 134 1.42 8.05 13.24
CA VAL A 134 0.08 8.36 12.73
C VAL A 134 -0.32 7.40 11.62
N ALA A 135 0.56 7.15 10.65
CA ALA A 135 0.32 6.19 9.58
C ALA A 135 0.08 4.77 10.12
N VAL A 136 0.90 4.31 11.06
CA VAL A 136 0.70 2.99 11.73
C VAL A 136 -0.64 2.95 12.46
N SER A 137 -0.97 3.99 13.23
CA SER A 137 -2.21 4.06 14.00
C SER A 137 -3.45 4.08 13.09
N ALA A 138 -3.37 4.75 11.95
CA ALA A 138 -4.42 4.75 10.94
C ALA A 138 -4.71 3.33 10.44
N GLN A 139 -3.68 2.53 10.19
CA GLN A 139 -3.87 1.14 9.74
C GLN A 139 -4.38 0.21 10.84
N VAL A 140 -4.01 0.45 12.10
CA VAL A 140 -4.64 -0.24 13.22
C VAL A 140 -6.14 0.09 13.28
N LEU A 141 -6.54 1.34 13.04
CA LEU A 141 -7.95 1.73 12.99
C LEU A 141 -8.69 1.08 11.80
N VAL A 142 -8.07 1.06 10.62
CA VAL A 142 -8.60 0.35 9.43
C VAL A 142 -8.79 -1.14 9.75
N ALA A 143 -7.82 -1.78 10.41
CA ALA A 143 -7.93 -3.18 10.81
C ALA A 143 -9.09 -3.42 11.79
N VAL A 144 -9.29 -2.54 12.77
CA VAL A 144 -10.44 -2.61 13.69
C VAL A 144 -11.77 -2.46 12.93
N ALA A 145 -11.85 -1.52 12.00
CA ALA A 145 -13.04 -1.29 11.18
C ALA A 145 -13.33 -2.51 10.28
N ALA A 146 -12.32 -3.05 9.61
CA ALA A 146 -12.39 -4.25 8.78
C ALA A 146 -12.90 -5.47 9.56
N LEU A 147 -12.35 -5.71 10.75
CA LEU A 147 -12.79 -6.80 11.64
C LEU A 147 -14.24 -6.61 12.10
N SER A 148 -14.65 -5.37 12.38
CA SER A 148 -16.01 -5.05 12.82
C SER A 148 -17.03 -5.19 11.69
N ALA A 149 -16.64 -4.85 10.46
CA ALA A 149 -17.48 -4.96 9.27
C ALA A 149 -17.51 -6.38 8.67
N GLY A 150 -16.61 -7.28 9.10
CA GLY A 150 -16.48 -8.62 8.54
C GLY A 150 -15.82 -8.68 7.17
N ASN A 151 -15.27 -7.56 6.68
CA ASN A 151 -14.52 -7.50 5.43
C ASN A 151 -13.03 -7.44 5.75
N ILE A 152 -12.39 -8.61 5.86
CA ILE A 152 -11.00 -8.75 6.31
C ILE A 152 -10.08 -8.65 5.09
N PRO A 153 -9.21 -7.61 5.00
CA PRO A 153 -8.28 -7.49 3.88
C PRO A 153 -7.22 -8.58 3.91
N SER A 154 -6.62 -8.84 2.75
CA SER A 154 -5.68 -9.95 2.54
C SER A 154 -4.43 -9.87 3.42
N TRP A 155 -4.00 -8.66 3.78
CA TRP A 155 -2.87 -8.43 4.68
C TRP A 155 -3.18 -8.62 6.17
N LEU A 156 -4.45 -8.70 6.57
CA LEU A 156 -4.89 -8.84 7.96
C LEU A 156 -5.10 -10.31 8.36
N ALA A 157 -4.14 -11.16 7.99
CA ALA A 157 -4.16 -12.58 8.35
C ALA A 157 -3.74 -12.77 9.82
N PRO A 158 -4.46 -13.59 10.62
CA PRO A 158 -4.13 -13.76 12.03
C PRO A 158 -2.79 -14.48 12.21
N ILE A 159 -1.86 -13.88 12.96
CA ILE A 159 -0.56 -14.47 13.27
C ILE A 159 -0.49 -14.78 14.78
N GLY A 160 -0.12 -16.02 15.12
CA GLY A 160 0.08 -16.45 16.51
C GLY A 160 -1.19 -16.95 17.23
N PRO A 161 -1.16 -17.05 18.57
CA PRO A 161 -2.27 -17.57 19.36
C PRO A 161 -3.54 -16.70 19.18
N ARG A 162 -4.68 -17.33 18.89
CA ARG A 162 -5.98 -16.68 18.61
C ARG A 162 -6.67 -16.10 19.87
N TRP A 163 -5.92 -15.41 20.72
CA TRP A 163 -6.45 -14.79 21.92
C TRP A 163 -6.91 -13.38 21.57
N ARG A 164 -8.24 -13.15 21.58
CA ARG A 164 -8.91 -11.84 21.63
C ARG A 164 -8.25 -10.72 20.80
N GLY A 165 -8.45 -10.72 19.47
CA GLY A 165 -8.04 -9.63 18.57
C GLY A 165 -6.53 -9.43 18.38
N LEU A 166 -5.70 -9.87 19.33
CA LEU A 166 -4.24 -9.66 19.36
C LEU A 166 -3.53 -10.28 18.16
N ALA A 167 -4.06 -11.39 17.64
CA ALA A 167 -3.53 -12.06 16.45
C ALA A 167 -3.58 -11.18 15.19
N TYR A 168 -4.41 -10.13 15.19
CA TYR A 168 -4.56 -9.18 14.08
C TYR A 168 -3.77 -7.89 14.30
N LEU A 169 -3.31 -7.61 15.53
CA LEU A 169 -2.58 -6.40 15.85
C LEU A 169 -1.21 -6.36 15.18
N LEU A 170 -0.45 -7.46 15.25
CA LEU A 170 0.87 -7.53 14.64
C LEU A 170 0.82 -7.35 13.11
N PRO A 171 -0.05 -8.05 12.35
CA PRO A 171 -0.25 -7.78 10.93
C PRO A 171 -0.60 -6.32 10.63
N ALA A 172 -1.49 -5.70 11.42
CA ALA A 172 -1.87 -4.31 11.23
C ALA A 172 -0.71 -3.33 11.47
N ILE A 173 0.11 -3.58 12.49
CA ILE A 173 1.32 -2.77 12.74
C ILE A 173 2.33 -2.93 11.60
N VAL A 174 2.55 -4.16 11.13
CA VAL A 174 3.50 -4.43 10.02
C VAL A 174 3.03 -3.76 8.73
N HIS A 175 1.75 -3.86 8.40
CA HIS A 175 1.17 -3.17 7.23
C HIS A 175 1.25 -1.65 7.37
N GLY A 176 0.90 -1.12 8.56
CA GLY A 176 1.06 0.30 8.87
C GLY A 176 2.51 0.78 8.78
N ALA A 177 3.48 -0.04 9.18
CA ALA A 177 4.90 0.29 9.06
C ALA A 177 5.37 0.31 7.60
N LYS A 178 4.80 -0.56 6.73
CA LYS A 178 5.02 -0.52 5.27
C LYS A 178 4.58 0.84 4.71
N LEU A 179 3.36 1.26 5.00
CA LEU A 179 2.81 2.55 4.54
C LEU A 179 3.61 3.73 5.11
N ALA A 180 3.89 3.72 6.41
CA ALA A 180 4.74 4.74 7.05
C ALA A 180 6.11 4.89 6.36
N SER A 181 6.73 3.78 5.97
CA SER A 181 8.02 3.80 5.26
C SER A 181 7.90 4.48 3.89
N VAL A 182 6.82 4.18 3.16
CA VAL A 182 6.51 4.80 1.87
C VAL A 182 6.23 6.30 2.04
N TRP A 183 5.47 6.68 3.08
CA TRP A 183 5.25 8.07 3.44
C TRP A 183 6.55 8.81 3.77
N VAL A 184 7.45 8.25 4.57
CA VAL A 184 8.71 8.92 4.93
C VAL A 184 9.51 9.26 3.67
N VAL A 185 9.61 8.33 2.72
CA VAL A 185 10.26 8.59 1.43
C VAL A 185 9.53 9.67 0.64
N GLY A 186 8.19 9.61 0.58
CA GLY A 186 7.37 10.63 -0.07
C GLY A 186 7.51 12.01 0.56
N GLY A 187 7.47 12.11 1.88
CA GLY A 187 7.63 13.34 2.65
C GLY A 187 9.00 13.99 2.42
N LEU A 188 10.07 13.20 2.33
CA LEU A 188 11.39 13.69 1.93
C LEU A 188 11.37 14.21 0.49
N ALA A 189 10.83 13.42 -0.45
CA ALA A 189 10.72 13.82 -1.86
C ALA A 189 9.91 15.11 -2.05
N GLY A 190 8.84 15.29 -1.25
CA GLY A 190 7.95 16.45 -1.23
C GLY A 190 8.44 17.61 -0.35
N LYS A 191 9.64 17.51 0.25
CA LYS A 191 10.18 18.55 1.15
C LYS A 191 9.27 18.88 2.34
N ALA A 192 8.47 17.92 2.77
CA ALA A 192 7.47 18.04 3.84
C ALA A 192 8.07 18.04 5.25
N TYR A 193 9.37 17.77 5.37
CA TYR A 193 10.16 17.82 6.61
C TYR A 193 11.12 19.00 6.69
N GLU A 194 11.22 19.82 5.63
CA GLU A 194 12.06 21.03 5.65
C GLU A 194 11.43 22.12 6.51
N ARG A 195 12.26 23.03 7.04
CA ARG A 195 11.82 24.15 7.88
C ARG A 195 10.66 24.98 7.30
N LYS A 196 10.67 25.21 5.98
CA LYS A 196 9.61 25.94 5.27
C LYS A 196 8.23 25.26 5.29
N ALA A 197 8.17 23.97 5.61
CA ALA A 197 6.91 23.26 5.84
C ALA A 197 6.28 23.60 7.21
N PHE A 198 7.00 24.28 8.10
CA PHE A 198 6.56 24.67 9.45
C PHE A 198 6.47 26.17 9.63
N ASP A 199 7.47 26.90 9.16
CA ASP A 199 7.54 28.37 9.32
C ASP A 199 6.88 29.10 8.15
N GLY A 200 6.32 28.35 7.20
CA GLY A 200 5.67 28.88 6.01
C GLY A 200 4.22 29.29 6.26
N THR A 201 3.38 29.14 5.23
CA THR A 201 1.93 29.27 5.39
C THR A 201 1.29 27.89 5.53
N PHE A 202 0.11 27.82 6.16
CA PHE A 202 -0.69 26.59 6.19
C PHE A 202 -0.86 25.97 4.79
N ARG A 203 -1.09 26.83 3.78
CA ARG A 203 -1.21 26.39 2.39
C ARG A 203 0.06 25.71 1.88
N GLU A 204 1.24 26.25 2.20
CA GLU A 204 2.51 25.65 1.78
C GLU A 204 2.78 24.34 2.52
N ALA A 205 2.47 24.26 3.82
CA ALA A 205 2.58 23.03 4.60
C ALA A 205 1.69 21.91 4.02
N MET A 206 0.42 22.23 3.72
CA MET A 206 -0.50 21.28 3.07
C MET A 206 -0.03 20.91 1.66
N ARG A 207 0.40 21.88 0.86
CA ARG A 207 0.90 21.63 -0.50
C ARG A 207 2.08 20.66 -0.52
N ARG A 208 3.05 20.83 0.38
CA ARG A 208 4.22 19.93 0.51
C ARG A 208 3.81 18.54 0.99
N THR A 209 2.86 18.47 1.92
CA THR A 209 2.27 17.22 2.40
C THR A 209 1.60 16.46 1.25
N VAL A 210 0.75 17.14 0.47
CA VAL A 210 0.09 16.55 -0.71
C VAL A 210 1.11 16.13 -1.77
N SER A 211 2.12 16.98 -2.05
CA SER A 211 3.18 16.64 -3.01
C SER A 211 3.95 15.39 -2.57
N GLY A 212 4.27 15.26 -1.29
CA GLY A 212 4.91 14.06 -0.74
C GLY A 212 3.98 12.84 -0.79
N GLY A 213 2.69 13.05 -0.55
CA GLY A 213 1.65 12.04 -0.68
C GLY A 213 1.53 11.49 -2.10
N CYS A 214 1.55 12.35 -3.13
CA CYS A 214 1.53 11.90 -4.52
C CYS A 214 2.75 11.02 -4.86
N PHE A 215 3.94 11.38 -4.35
CA PHE A 215 5.13 10.54 -4.52
C PHE A 215 4.98 9.20 -3.80
N ALA A 216 4.50 9.22 -2.55
CA ALA A 216 4.23 8.03 -1.76
C ALA A 216 3.23 7.09 -2.47
N VAL A 217 2.15 7.63 -3.03
CA VAL A 217 1.16 6.87 -3.82
C VAL A 217 1.82 6.19 -5.01
N GLY A 218 2.68 6.90 -5.75
CA GLY A 218 3.42 6.31 -6.88
C GLY A 218 4.31 5.14 -6.46
N LEU A 219 5.03 5.29 -5.33
CA LEU A 219 5.86 4.22 -4.76
C LEU A 219 5.01 3.05 -4.25
N LEU A 220 3.86 3.33 -3.65
CA LEU A 220 2.92 2.31 -3.19
C LEU A 220 2.35 1.50 -4.36
N ILE A 221 1.90 2.17 -5.43
CA ILE A 221 1.45 1.52 -6.67
C ILE A 221 2.55 0.59 -7.19
N PHE A 222 3.80 1.08 -7.28
CA PHE A 222 4.93 0.26 -7.74
C PHE A 222 5.15 -0.99 -6.88
N ILE A 223 5.13 -0.85 -5.55
CA ILE A 223 5.25 -2.00 -4.62
C ILE A 223 4.08 -2.97 -4.80
N THR A 224 2.85 -2.47 -4.92
CA THR A 224 1.66 -3.29 -5.15
C THR A 224 1.74 -4.08 -6.47
N GLN A 225 2.28 -3.48 -7.55
CA GLN A 225 2.50 -4.22 -8.80
C GLN A 225 3.45 -5.42 -8.60
N ILE A 226 4.51 -5.25 -7.80
CA ILE A 226 5.44 -6.34 -7.47
C ILE A 226 4.74 -7.41 -6.63
N GLU A 227 3.96 -7.02 -5.62
CA GLU A 227 3.21 -7.94 -4.76
C GLU A 227 2.18 -8.76 -5.57
N VAL A 228 1.46 -8.11 -6.50
CA VAL A 228 0.51 -8.78 -7.40
C VAL A 228 1.24 -9.75 -8.32
N ALA A 229 2.33 -9.33 -8.96
CA ALA A 229 3.13 -10.22 -9.82
C ALA A 229 3.65 -11.45 -9.05
N HIS A 230 4.05 -11.27 -7.79
CA HIS A 230 4.47 -12.36 -6.93
C HIS A 230 3.32 -13.33 -6.63
N LYS A 231 2.13 -12.82 -6.26
CA LYS A 231 0.92 -13.63 -6.04
C LYS A 231 0.52 -14.42 -7.29
N PHE A 232 0.59 -13.82 -8.47
CA PHE A 232 0.31 -14.50 -9.74
C PHE A 232 1.27 -15.66 -9.99
N HIS A 233 2.56 -15.47 -9.70
CA HIS A 233 3.56 -16.52 -9.80
C HIS A 233 3.31 -17.66 -8.79
N GLU A 234 2.98 -17.34 -7.53
CA GLU A 234 2.66 -18.36 -6.50
C GLU A 234 1.42 -19.18 -6.85
N LEU A 235 0.41 -18.56 -7.45
CA LEU A 235 -0.83 -19.21 -7.86
C LEU A 235 -0.74 -19.89 -9.23
N GLY A 236 0.36 -19.74 -9.96
CA GLY A 236 0.55 -20.32 -11.29
C GLY A 236 -0.37 -19.71 -12.36
N LEU A 237 -0.79 -18.46 -12.18
CA LEU A 237 -1.75 -17.76 -13.05
C LEU A 237 -1.12 -17.13 -14.30
N GLY A 238 0.21 -17.15 -14.41
CA GLY A 238 0.93 -16.51 -15.52
C GLY A 238 1.13 -15.01 -15.28
N ASP A 239 0.97 -14.20 -16.33
CA ASP A 239 1.20 -12.76 -16.26
C ASP A 239 -0.01 -12.01 -15.66
N PRO A 240 0.20 -10.96 -14.85
CA PRO A 240 -0.87 -10.19 -14.22
C PRO A 240 -1.60 -9.29 -15.23
N VAL A 241 -2.60 -9.85 -15.90
CA VAL A 241 -3.42 -9.17 -16.92
C VAL A 241 -4.89 -9.31 -16.57
N LEU A 242 -5.63 -8.20 -16.56
CA LEU A 242 -7.09 -8.21 -16.39
C LEU A 242 -7.77 -8.99 -17.53
N GLU A 243 -8.92 -9.59 -17.22
CA GLU A 243 -9.79 -10.36 -18.12
C GLU A 243 -9.14 -11.65 -18.67
N SER A 244 -7.96 -12.02 -18.17
CA SER A 244 -7.27 -13.25 -18.56
C SER A 244 -7.85 -14.49 -17.85
N SER A 245 -8.28 -14.32 -16.59
CA SER A 245 -8.90 -15.37 -15.77
C SER A 245 -9.74 -14.76 -14.64
N PRO A 246 -10.88 -15.38 -14.26
CA PRO A 246 -11.68 -14.91 -13.13
C PRO A 246 -10.89 -14.85 -11.82
N GLU A 247 -9.99 -15.80 -11.59
CA GLU A 247 -9.15 -15.85 -10.41
C GLU A 247 -8.12 -14.72 -10.40
N GLY A 248 -7.50 -14.43 -11.55
CA GLY A 248 -6.58 -13.30 -11.70
C GLY A 248 -7.28 -11.95 -11.47
N ASP A 249 -8.48 -11.80 -12.01
CA ASP A 249 -9.28 -10.58 -11.83
C ASP A 249 -9.64 -10.34 -10.36
N LEU A 250 -9.95 -11.38 -9.60
CA LEU A 250 -10.18 -11.28 -8.16
C LEU A 250 -8.94 -10.79 -7.41
N VAL A 251 -7.75 -11.30 -7.77
CA VAL A 251 -6.49 -10.87 -7.16
C VAL A 251 -6.20 -9.40 -7.47
N ILE A 252 -6.35 -8.99 -8.73
CA ILE A 252 -6.08 -7.61 -9.17
C ILE A 252 -7.08 -6.64 -8.54
N ASN A 253 -8.39 -6.95 -8.60
CA ASN A 253 -9.44 -6.09 -8.02
C ASN A 253 -9.33 -6.02 -6.49
N GLY A 254 -8.98 -7.12 -5.83
CA GLY A 254 -8.72 -7.14 -4.40
C GLY A 254 -7.54 -6.24 -4.02
N ALA A 255 -6.42 -6.36 -4.73
CA ALA A 255 -5.23 -5.52 -4.53
C ALA A 255 -5.53 -4.04 -4.80
N LEU A 256 -6.30 -3.72 -5.84
CA LEU A 256 -6.73 -2.36 -6.14
C LEU A 256 -7.61 -1.78 -5.03
N SER A 257 -8.60 -2.55 -4.56
CA SER A 257 -9.48 -2.11 -3.48
C SER A 257 -8.71 -1.85 -2.18
N GLU A 258 -7.80 -2.75 -1.81
CA GLU A 258 -6.93 -2.58 -0.64
C GLU A 258 -6.02 -1.35 -0.78
N LEU A 259 -5.40 -1.18 -1.95
CA LEU A 259 -4.57 -0.02 -2.27
C LEU A 259 -5.34 1.30 -2.13
N LEU A 260 -6.58 1.37 -2.62
CA LEU A 260 -7.41 2.57 -2.48
C LEU A 260 -7.69 2.89 -1.01
N VAL A 261 -8.05 1.88 -0.22
CA VAL A 261 -8.29 2.06 1.23
C VAL A 261 -7.03 2.54 1.94
N ASP A 262 -5.87 1.96 1.63
CA ASP A 262 -4.57 2.38 2.17
C ASP A 262 -4.30 3.86 1.84
N ILE A 263 -4.45 4.26 0.58
CA ILE A 263 -4.22 5.64 0.13
C ILE A 263 -5.16 6.62 0.85
N PHE A 264 -6.47 6.35 0.88
CA PHE A 264 -7.41 7.29 1.49
C PHE A 264 -7.27 7.36 3.01
N SER A 265 -7.05 6.23 3.67
CA SER A 265 -6.88 6.19 5.13
C SER A 265 -5.61 6.90 5.57
N GLU A 266 -4.49 6.66 4.89
CA GLU A 266 -3.21 7.29 5.18
C GLU A 266 -3.21 8.79 4.84
N ALA A 267 -3.70 9.17 3.66
CA ALA A 267 -3.80 10.58 3.27
C ALA A 267 -4.71 11.35 4.24
N GLY A 268 -5.87 10.79 4.58
CA GLY A 268 -6.80 11.38 5.54
C GLY A 268 -6.17 11.56 6.92
N ALA A 269 -5.51 10.53 7.46
CA ALA A 269 -4.84 10.60 8.75
C ALA A 269 -3.69 11.62 8.78
N LEU A 270 -2.82 11.61 7.77
CA LEU A 270 -1.66 12.52 7.71
C LEU A 270 -2.07 13.97 7.47
N LEU A 271 -3.02 14.23 6.55
CA LEU A 271 -3.52 15.59 6.34
C LEU A 271 -4.20 16.14 7.61
N THR A 272 -5.01 15.32 8.28
CA THR A 272 -5.65 15.69 9.53
C THR A 272 -4.62 15.97 10.62
N TRP A 273 -3.64 15.08 10.78
CA TRP A 273 -2.53 15.26 11.71
C TRP A 273 -1.74 16.54 11.44
N ARG A 274 -1.37 16.79 10.18
CA ARG A 274 -0.62 17.99 9.79
C ARG A 274 -1.44 19.27 10.03
N ALA A 275 -2.75 19.23 9.81
CA ALA A 275 -3.63 20.36 10.09
C ALA A 275 -3.77 20.63 11.60
N ILE A 276 -3.97 19.59 12.41
CA ILE A 276 -4.01 19.71 13.88
C ILE A 276 -2.69 20.27 14.38
N ARG A 277 -1.57 19.65 13.96
CA ARG A 277 -0.23 20.06 14.36
C ARG A 277 0.05 21.52 14.02
N TRP A 278 -0.34 21.98 12.83
CA TRP A 278 -0.20 23.38 12.45
C TRP A 278 -0.95 24.32 13.40
N ASN A 279 -2.19 23.98 13.74
CA ASN A 279 -3.03 24.80 14.63
C ASN A 279 -2.57 24.76 16.09
N THR A 280 -1.87 23.71 16.52
CA THR A 280 -1.42 23.54 17.91
C THR A 280 0.06 23.82 18.12
N SER A 281 0.84 24.00 17.05
CA SER A 281 2.25 24.39 17.17
C SER A 281 2.29 25.82 17.66
N PRO A 282 3.03 26.13 18.74
CA PRO A 282 3.31 27.51 19.09
C PRO A 282 3.94 28.17 17.86
N THR A 283 3.31 29.20 17.32
CA THR A 283 4.02 30.19 16.52
C THR A 283 5.22 30.63 17.36
N ASP A 284 6.40 30.41 16.80
CA ASP A 284 7.74 30.78 17.28
C ASP A 284 7.79 31.46 18.67
N PRO A 285 8.43 30.87 19.70
CA PRO A 285 8.66 31.60 20.95
C PRO A 285 9.46 32.90 20.75
N ALA A 286 10.13 33.10 19.60
CA ALA A 286 10.72 34.38 19.23
C ALA A 286 9.67 35.45 18.90
N SER A 287 8.49 35.08 18.39
CA SER A 287 7.38 36.01 18.17
C SER A 287 6.71 36.48 19.48
N LEU A 288 6.96 35.78 20.60
CA LEU A 288 6.54 36.19 21.95
C LEU A 288 7.56 37.10 22.64
N LEU A 289 8.73 37.31 22.03
CA LEU A 289 9.79 38.18 22.56
C LEU A 289 9.86 39.55 21.87
N GLU A 290 9.10 39.76 20.79
CA GLU A 290 9.04 41.05 20.07
C GLU A 290 7.89 41.97 20.54
N GLU A 291 7.07 41.55 21.52
CA GLU A 291 6.00 42.40 22.09
C GLU A 291 6.35 43.05 23.45
N GLU A 292 7.60 42.92 23.92
CA GLU A 292 8.10 43.59 25.13
C GLU A 292 9.31 44.52 24.85
N GLU A 293 9.15 45.50 23.94
CA GLU A 293 9.96 46.74 23.96
C GLU A 293 9.11 47.99 23.69
#